data_AF-A0A2W7RAD9-F1
#
_entry.id   AF-A0A2W7RAD9-F1
#
_cell.length_a   1.000
_cell.length_b   1.000
_cell.length_c   1.000
_cell.angle_alpha   90.00
_cell.angle_beta   90.00
_cell.angle_gamma   90.00
#
_symmetry.space_group_name_H-M   'P 1'
#
loop_
_entity.id
_entity.type
_entity.pdbx_description
1 polymer ?
#
loop_
_entity_poly.entity_id
_entity_poly.type
_entity_poly.pdbx_seq_one_letter_code
_entity_poly.pdbx_strand_id
1 'polypeptide(L)'
;MDLIAPGDGQTFWQISFLLSLIYLGFWAYALFDALRSEFRAAHSKFLWVLVILFAPFVGTFLYLAMNRTVRKDRRSFNPHFPKNTTAN
;
A
#
# COMPACT_ATOMS: atom_id res chain seq x y z
N MET A 1 7.48 -12.27 50.62
CA MET A 1 7.55 -13.00 49.32
C MET A 1 7.40 -11.95 48.24
N ASP A 2 8.39 -11.08 48.13
CA ASP A 2 8.30 -9.79 47.43
C ASP A 2 9.09 -9.85 46.12
N LEU A 3 8.80 -10.86 45.31
CA LEU A 3 9.52 -11.15 44.07
C LEU A 3 8.87 -10.52 42.82
N ILE A 4 7.82 -9.71 43.00
CA ILE A 4 7.04 -9.13 41.89
C ILE A 4 6.69 -7.67 42.20
N ALA A 5 7.63 -6.87 42.69
CA ALA A 5 7.51 -5.42 42.62
C ALA A 5 8.34 -4.91 41.43
N PRO A 6 7.83 -4.97 40.19
CA PRO A 6 8.46 -4.29 39.07
C PRO A 6 8.38 -2.78 39.34
N GLY A 7 9.52 -2.11 39.46
CA GLY A 7 9.55 -0.65 39.45
C GLY A 7 8.93 -0.12 38.16
N ASP A 8 8.35 1.08 38.19
CA ASP A 8 7.59 1.67 37.08
C ASP A 8 8.33 1.62 35.73
N GLY A 9 9.67 1.65 35.72
CA GLY A 9 10.49 1.53 34.51
C GLY A 9 10.41 0.18 33.78
N GLN A 10 10.13 -0.92 34.48
CA GLN A 10 10.12 -2.27 33.88
C GLN A 10 8.87 -2.52 33.02
N THR A 11 7.72 -1.98 33.44
CA THR A 11 6.47 -2.12 32.68
C THR A 11 6.52 -1.35 31.37
N PHE A 12 7.15 -0.17 31.34
CA PHE A 12 7.37 0.60 30.11
C PHE A 12 8.16 -0.20 29.07
N TRP A 13 9.23 -0.88 29.48
CA TRP A 13 10.05 -1.66 28.56
C TRP A 13 9.29 -2.87 28.00
N GLN A 14 8.53 -3.56 28.85
CA GLN A 14 7.69 -4.69 28.44
C GLN A 14 6.58 -4.28 27.47
N ILE A 15 5.89 -3.17 27.74
CA ILE A 15 4.85 -2.64 26.85
C ILE A 15 5.46 -2.22 25.51
N SER A 16 6.58 -1.50 25.53
CA SER A 16 7.27 -1.07 24.32
C SER A 16 7.71 -2.26 23.46
N PHE A 17 8.28 -3.29 24.08
CA PHE A 17 8.69 -4.52 23.40
C PHE A 17 7.50 -5.24 22.76
N LEU A 18 6.39 -5.39 23.50
CA LEU A 18 5.19 -6.07 23.01
C LEU A 18 4.55 -5.31 21.84
N LEU A 19 4.53 -3.98 21.90
CA LEU A 19 4.02 -3.11 20.85
C LEU A 19 4.89 -3.18 19.57
N SER A 20 6.22 -3.25 19.74
CA SER A 20 7.17 -3.46 18.64
C SER A 20 6.95 -4.83 17.96
N LEU A 21 6.69 -5.86 18.74
CA LEU A 21 6.42 -7.22 18.24
C LEU A 21 5.13 -7.29 17.43
N ILE A 22 4.06 -6.64 17.90
CA ILE A 22 2.78 -6.52 17.17
C ILE A 22 2.99 -5.75 15.86
N TYR A 23 3.73 -4.63 15.91
CA TYR A 23 4.02 -3.84 14.72
C TYR A 23 4.78 -4.66 13.67
N LEU A 24 5.80 -5.41 14.09
CA LEU A 24 6.58 -6.28 13.21
C LEU A 24 5.74 -7.43 12.64
N GLY A 25 4.85 -8.01 13.45
CA GLY A 25 3.88 -9.01 13.00
C GLY A 25 2.91 -8.47 11.97
N PHE A 26 2.38 -7.26 12.17
CA PHE A 26 1.53 -6.58 11.19
C PHE A 26 2.28 -6.30 9.87
N TRP A 27 3.55 -5.91 9.98
CA TRP A 27 4.41 -5.66 8.82
C TRP A 27 4.65 -6.93 8.01
N ALA A 28 4.97 -8.05 8.69
CA ALA A 28 5.13 -9.35 8.08
C ALA A 28 3.82 -9.87 7.45
N TYR A 29 2.68 -9.68 8.13
CA TYR A 29 1.36 -10.03 7.61
C TYR A 29 1.05 -9.28 6.32
N ALA A 30 1.25 -7.95 6.29
CA ALA A 30 1.04 -7.14 5.09
C ALA A 30 1.91 -7.60 3.92
N LEU A 31 3.18 -7.96 4.19
CA LEU A 31 4.09 -8.49 3.19
C LEU A 31 3.60 -9.84 2.63
N PHE A 32 3.15 -10.73 3.51
CA PHE A 32 2.61 -12.03 3.13
C PHE A 32 1.32 -11.90 2.30
N ASP A 33 0.42 -11.00 2.69
CA ASP A 33 -0.81 -10.71 1.96
C ASP A 33 -0.53 -10.17 0.55
N ALA A 34 0.43 -9.24 0.43
CA ALA A 34 0.87 -8.72 -0.87
C ALA A 34 1.51 -9.79 -1.78
N LEU A 35 2.25 -10.74 -1.20
CA LEU A 35 2.82 -11.89 -1.91
C LEU A 35 1.74 -12.87 -2.39
N ARG A 36 0.71 -13.11 -1.55
CA ARG A 36 -0.38 -14.06 -1.82
C ARG A 36 -1.42 -13.52 -2.81
N SER A 37 -1.57 -12.21 -2.93
CA SER A 37 -2.47 -11.59 -3.90
C SER A 37 -2.07 -11.94 -5.35
N GLU A 38 -2.99 -12.60 -6.08
CA GLU A 38 -2.91 -12.91 -7.51
C GLU A 38 -3.10 -11.61 -8.32
N PHE A 39 -2.10 -10.73 -8.33
CA PHE A 39 -2.14 -9.55 -9.19
C PHE A 39 -2.00 -9.98 -10.66
N ARG A 40 -3.03 -9.72 -11.47
CA ARG A 40 -3.10 -9.99 -12.91
C ARG A 40 -1.95 -9.38 -13.76
N ALA A 41 -1.12 -8.53 -13.18
CA ALA A 41 0.05 -7.94 -13.83
C ALA A 41 1.28 -8.03 -12.91
N ALA A 42 2.38 -8.59 -13.40
CA ALA A 42 3.61 -8.76 -12.63
C ALA A 42 4.19 -7.43 -12.09
N HIS A 43 3.94 -6.31 -12.79
CA HIS A 43 4.47 -4.99 -12.43
C HIS A 43 3.78 -4.37 -11.20
N SER A 44 2.49 -4.66 -10.96
CA SER A 44 1.77 -4.14 -9.79
C SER A 44 2.13 -4.88 -8.50
N LYS A 45 2.55 -6.14 -8.60
CA LYS A 45 2.96 -6.96 -7.46
C LYS A 45 4.29 -6.50 -6.85
N PHE A 46 5.27 -6.17 -7.71
CA PHE A 46 6.58 -5.66 -7.26
C PHE A 46 6.46 -4.29 -6.60
N LEU A 47 5.64 -3.39 -7.17
CA LEU A 47 5.38 -2.07 -6.58
C LEU A 47 4.80 -2.19 -5.18
N TRP A 48 3.80 -3.03 -4.94
CA TRP A 48 3.17 -3.21 -3.62
C TRP A 48 4.13 -3.72 -2.54
N VAL A 49 4.99 -4.68 -2.88
CA VAL A 49 6.05 -5.15 -1.97
C VAL A 49 7.04 -4.03 -1.66
N LEU A 50 7.43 -3.25 -2.69
CA LEU A 50 8.29 -2.08 -2.52
C LEU A 50 7.63 -1.00 -1.66
N VAL A 51 6.31 -0.77 -1.82
CA VAL A 51 5.55 0.12 -0.94
C VAL A 51 5.62 -0.38 0.48
N ILE A 52 5.32 -1.64 0.77
CA ILE A 52 5.28 -2.12 2.16
C ILE A 52 6.68 -2.05 2.79
N LEU A 53 7.72 -2.40 2.03
CA LEU A 53 9.11 -2.36 2.47
C LEU A 53 9.61 -0.93 2.74
N PHE A 54 9.23 0.02 1.87
CA PHE A 54 9.69 1.40 1.94
C PHE A 54 8.67 2.36 2.57
N ALA A 55 7.41 1.98 2.78
CA ALA A 55 6.32 2.77 3.36
C ALA A 55 6.66 3.45 4.69
N PRO A 56 7.43 2.84 5.62
CA PRO A 56 7.87 3.58 6.81
C PRO A 56 8.64 4.88 6.47
N PHE A 57 9.22 5.02 5.28
CA PHE A 57 10.00 6.20 4.85
C PHE A 57 9.55 6.86 3.52
N VAL A 58 8.90 6.13 2.62
CA VAL A 58 8.74 6.46 1.18
C VAL A 58 7.27 6.45 0.75
N GLY A 59 6.32 6.20 1.67
CA GLY A 59 4.88 6.22 1.37
C GLY A 59 4.45 7.50 0.65
N THR A 60 5.03 8.65 1.03
CA THR A 60 4.77 9.96 0.42
C THR A 60 5.31 10.07 -1.01
N PHE A 61 6.53 9.57 -1.27
CA PHE A 61 7.14 9.60 -2.60
C PHE A 61 6.39 8.72 -3.59
N LEU A 62 5.88 7.58 -3.13
CA LEU A 62 5.09 6.69 -3.97
C LEU A 62 3.72 7.30 -4.32
N TYR A 63 3.06 7.97 -3.37
CA TYR A 63 1.79 8.66 -3.62
C TYR A 63 1.94 9.74 -4.72
N LEU A 64 3.04 10.50 -4.67
CA LEU A 64 3.41 11.48 -5.70
C LEU A 64 3.71 10.83 -7.06
N ALA A 65 4.38 9.68 -7.08
CA ALA A 65 4.71 8.96 -8.31
C ALA A 65 3.47 8.35 -8.98
N MET A 66 2.55 7.76 -8.21
CA MET A 66 1.36 7.07 -8.74
C MET A 66 0.35 8.03 -9.39
N ASN A 67 0.29 9.28 -8.92
CA ASN A 67 -0.57 10.33 -9.51
C ASN A 67 -0.20 10.68 -10.98
N ARG A 68 1.05 10.39 -11.41
CA ARG A 68 1.48 10.67 -12.79
C ARG A 68 1.11 9.55 -13.77
N THR A 69 1.01 8.30 -13.33
CA THR A 69 0.78 7.14 -14.21
C THR A 69 -0.69 6.94 -14.58
N VAL A 70 -1.63 7.33 -13.71
CA VAL A 70 -3.07 7.11 -13.93
C VAL A 70 -3.67 8.07 -14.98
N ARG A 71 -3.00 9.18 -15.31
CA ARG A 71 -3.47 10.15 -16.33
C ARG A 71 -3.09 9.77 -17.76
N LYS A 72 -2.95 8.48 -18.05
CA LYS A 72 -2.67 7.98 -19.40
C LYS A 72 -3.76 7.03 -19.89
N ASP A 73 -5.00 7.27 -19.48
CA ASP A 73 -6.13 6.81 -20.28
C ASP A 73 -6.69 8.01 -21.03
N ARG A 74 -6.30 8.12 -22.30
CA ARG A 74 -6.94 9.06 -23.22
C ARG A 74 -8.39 8.60 -23.28
N ARG A 75 -9.29 9.34 -22.62
CA ARG A 75 -10.70 9.35 -22.98
C ARG A 75 -10.79 9.84 -24.42
N SER A 76 -10.61 8.93 -25.37
CA SER A 76 -10.83 9.15 -26.79
C SER A 76 -12.33 9.20 -26.97
N PHE A 77 -12.92 10.35 -26.70
CA PHE A 77 -14.29 10.62 -27.08
C PHE A 77 -14.34 10.67 -28.60
N ASN A 78 -14.83 9.58 -29.21
CA ASN A 78 -14.96 9.45 -30.65
C ASN A 78 -16.45 9.40 -31.01
N PRO A 79 -17.15 10.55 -31.02
CA PRO A 79 -18.56 10.59 -31.35
C PRO A 79 -18.75 10.31 -32.84
N HIS A 80 -19.44 9.21 -33.15
CA HIS A 80 -19.83 8.90 -34.52
C HIS A 80 -21.11 9.65 -34.86
N PHE A 81 -21.00 10.72 -35.65
CA PHE A 81 -22.15 11.46 -36.14
C PHE A 81 -22.63 10.87 -37.48
N PRO A 82 -23.90 10.43 -37.58
CA PRO A 82 -24.46 9.97 -38.84
C PRO A 82 -24.61 11.14 -39.83
N LYS A 83 -24.13 10.96 -41.06
CA LYS A 83 -24.24 11.95 -42.13
C LYS A 83 -25.52 11.68 -42.91
N ASN A 84 -26.56 12.48 -42.71
CA ASN A 84 -27.78 12.41 -43.51
C ASN A 84 -27.52 13.04 -44.89
N THR A 85 -27.28 12.18 -45.88
CA THR A 85 -27.22 12.59 -47.28
C THR A 85 -28.64 12.65 -47.82
N THR A 86 -29.26 13.82 -47.76
CA THR A 86 -30.42 14.17 -48.59
C THR A 86 -29.88 14.65 -49.94
N ALA A 87 -29.83 13.76 -50.93
CA ALA A 87 -29.70 14.12 -52.33
C ALA A 87 -31.08 13.88 -52.98
N ASN A 88 -31.71 14.99 -53.36
CA ASN A 88 -32.91 15.06 -54.18
C ASN A 88 -32.55 14.84 -55.66
#